data_AF-A0A973M9Q3-F1
#
_entry.id   AF-A0A973M9Q3-F1
#
_cell.length_a   1.000
_cell.length_b   1.000
_cell.length_c   1.000
_cell.angle_alpha   90.00
_cell.angle_beta   90.00
_cell.angle_gamma   90.00
#
_symmetry.space_group_name_H-M   'P 1'
#
loop_
_entity.id
_entity.type
_entity.pdbx_description
1 polymer ?
#
loop_
_entity_poly.entity_id
_entity_poly.type
_entity_poly.pdbx_seq_one_letter_code
_entity_poly.pdbx_strand_id
1 'polypeptide(L)'
;MARRRRKGKSGKWVGRLLTLLFILPALYLAAALVGSLVPVNRGWSEPAQGTAVYLADNGIHADLVMPVEAQGLDWSRLLPKSDFAAPDPTARWVAFGAGEQHVYLNTPTWWDITPRTIWSALTGGKQVVHAEYVPSPAYASREIRLRPEEYRRLWAAVRAGFELDTHGVPRRIDHPGYGPADAFYRASGRASMFKTCNSWVAARLRLAGVKVSAWPPFVNGLLWRYRRVKARSG
;
A
#
# COMPACT_ATOMS: atom_id res chain seq x y z
N MET A 1 19.60 44.28 -46.67
CA MET A 1 18.70 43.12 -46.49
C MET A 1 18.82 42.58 -45.07
N ALA A 2 17.81 42.78 -44.20
CA ALA A 2 17.81 42.25 -42.84
C ALA A 2 16.74 41.15 -42.71
N ARG A 3 17.18 39.89 -42.64
CA ARG A 3 16.31 38.71 -42.53
C ARG A 3 15.86 38.55 -41.07
N ARG A 4 14.71 39.14 -40.72
CA ARG A 4 14.07 38.98 -39.40
C ARG A 4 13.77 37.49 -39.16
N ARG A 5 14.55 36.82 -38.30
CA ARG A 5 14.25 35.47 -37.80
C ARG A 5 12.91 35.52 -37.07
N ARG A 6 11.86 35.04 -37.74
CA ARG A 6 10.53 34.78 -37.15
C ARG A 6 10.75 33.71 -36.07
N LYS A 7 10.92 34.09 -34.79
CA LYS A 7 10.83 33.16 -33.65
C LYS A 7 9.41 32.60 -33.67
N GLY A 8 9.24 31.45 -34.34
CA GLY A 8 7.95 30.83 -34.58
C GLY A 8 7.24 30.58 -33.25
N LYS A 9 5.93 30.82 -33.20
CA LYS A 9 5.06 30.51 -32.05
C LYS A 9 5.34 29.10 -31.49
N SER A 10 5.74 28.16 -32.35
CA SER A 10 6.17 26.79 -32.00
C SER A 10 7.23 26.71 -30.89
N GLY A 11 8.26 27.57 -30.88
CA GLY A 11 9.29 27.55 -29.83
C GLY A 11 8.78 27.97 -28.44
N LYS A 12 7.71 28.78 -28.39
CA LYS A 12 7.04 29.15 -27.13
C LYS A 12 6.17 28.00 -26.59
N TRP A 13 5.56 27.21 -27.47
CA TRP A 13 4.78 26.03 -27.09
C TRP A 13 5.69 24.89 -26.61
N VAL A 14 6.81 24.64 -27.30
CA VAL A 14 7.83 23.67 -26.86
C VAL A 14 8.41 24.07 -25.50
N GLY A 15 8.76 25.34 -25.29
CA GLY A 15 9.23 25.84 -23.99
C GLY A 15 8.20 25.64 -22.86
N ARG A 16 6.92 25.94 -23.11
CA ARG A 16 5.85 25.70 -22.13
C ARG A 16 5.62 24.22 -21.84
N LEU A 17 5.71 23.36 -22.85
CA LEU A 17 5.58 21.91 -22.69
C LEU A 17 6.72 21.35 -21.83
N LEU A 18 7.95 21.80 -22.07
CA LEU A 18 9.12 21.43 -21.27
C LEU A 18 9.01 21.96 -19.84
N THR A 19 8.54 23.20 -19.64
CA THR A 19 8.31 23.74 -18.30
C THR A 19 7.24 22.93 -17.54
N LEU A 20 6.12 22.59 -18.19
CA LEU A 20 5.08 21.76 -17.57
C LEU A 20 5.57 20.34 -17.24
N LEU A 21 6.45 19.77 -18.08
CA LEU A 21 7.07 18.46 -17.84
C LEU A 21 7.87 18.40 -16.54
N PHE A 22 8.46 19.51 -16.09
CA PHE A 22 9.19 19.58 -14.82
C PHE A 22 8.33 20.10 -13.65
N ILE A 23 7.44 21.06 -13.90
CA ILE A 23 6.60 21.65 -12.84
C ILE A 23 5.62 20.62 -12.27
N LEU A 24 4.96 19.81 -13.11
CA LEU A 24 3.94 18.87 -12.61
C LEU A 24 4.54 17.79 -11.69
N PRO A 25 5.65 17.11 -12.04
CA PRO A 25 6.34 16.23 -11.10
C PRO A 25 6.81 16.95 -9.83
N ALA A 26 7.37 18.17 -9.96
CA ALA A 26 7.82 18.93 -8.80
C ALA A 26 6.67 19.26 -7.83
N LEU A 27 5.52 19.70 -8.36
CA LEU A 27 4.31 19.94 -7.56
C LEU A 27 3.80 18.66 -6.91
N TYR A 28 3.81 17.54 -7.63
CA TYR A 28 3.43 16.25 -7.08
C TYR A 28 4.35 15.83 -5.92
N LEU A 29 5.68 15.96 -6.10
CA LEU A 29 6.65 15.65 -5.05
C LEU A 29 6.51 16.58 -3.84
N ALA A 30 6.26 17.87 -4.06
CA ALA A 30 5.99 18.83 -3.00
C ALA A 30 4.70 18.47 -2.24
N ALA A 31 3.61 18.15 -2.95
CA ALA A 31 2.37 17.70 -2.34
C ALA A 31 2.54 16.38 -1.56
N ALA A 32 3.33 15.44 -2.10
CA ALA A 32 3.67 14.18 -1.44
C ALA A 32 4.46 14.42 -0.16
N LEU A 33 5.42 15.35 -0.18
CA LEU A 33 6.19 15.74 1.00
C LEU A 33 5.30 16.38 2.06
N VAL A 34 4.50 17.39 1.70
CA VAL A 34 3.57 18.04 2.64
C VAL A 34 2.57 17.02 3.20
N GLY A 35 1.97 16.18 2.34
CA GLY A 35 1.05 15.11 2.74
C GLY A 35 1.69 14.07 3.66
N SER A 36 2.99 13.81 3.50
CA SER A 36 3.77 12.93 4.38
C SER A 36 4.07 13.56 5.74
N LEU A 37 4.22 14.89 5.79
CA LEU A 37 4.55 15.62 7.02
C LEU A 37 3.31 15.98 7.84
N VAL A 38 2.16 16.21 7.22
CA VAL A 38 0.90 16.53 7.91
C VAL A 38 0.32 15.28 8.58
N PRO A 39 0.23 15.23 9.93
CA PRO A 39 -0.35 14.09 10.63
C PRO A 39 -1.87 14.21 10.71
N VAL A 40 -2.55 13.08 10.51
CA VAL A 40 -3.95 12.83 10.86
C VAL A 40 -3.99 12.06 12.19
N ASN A 41 -5.10 12.13 12.92
CA ASN A 41 -5.26 11.55 14.26
C ASN A 41 -4.16 12.02 15.22
N ARG A 42 -3.95 13.34 15.28
CA ARG A 42 -2.81 13.96 15.97
C ARG A 42 -2.72 13.63 17.47
N GLY A 43 -3.88 13.42 18.10
CA GLY A 43 -4.00 13.06 19.51
C GLY A 43 -3.70 11.59 19.82
N TRP A 44 -3.51 10.74 18.81
CA TRP A 44 -3.13 9.35 19.06
C TRP A 44 -1.67 9.26 19.52
N SER A 45 -1.47 8.49 20.58
CA SER A 45 -0.17 8.01 21.04
C SER A 45 -0.18 6.49 21.08
N GLU A 46 0.95 5.88 20.72
CA GLU A 46 1.13 4.43 20.78
C GLU A 46 1.04 3.96 22.24
N PRO A 47 0.19 2.97 22.57
CA PRO A 47 0.12 2.42 23.92
C PRO A 47 1.37 1.59 24.24
N ALA A 48 1.73 1.52 25.53
CA ALA A 48 2.87 0.72 25.97
C ALA A 48 2.70 -0.78 25.67
N GLN A 49 1.48 -1.28 25.85
CA GLN A 49 1.06 -2.64 25.56
C GLN A 49 -0.14 -2.63 24.60
N GLY A 50 -0.27 -3.67 23.79
CA GLY A 50 -1.37 -3.77 22.82
C GLY A 50 -1.11 -4.87 21.81
N THR A 51 -2.01 -4.99 20.84
CA THR A 51 -1.83 -5.92 19.72
C THR A 51 -0.79 -5.35 18.77
N ALA A 52 0.29 -6.08 18.53
CA ALA A 52 1.31 -5.68 17.57
C ALA A 52 0.79 -5.91 16.15
N VAL A 53 0.94 -4.89 15.30
CA VAL A 53 0.90 -5.00 13.85
C VAL A 53 2.20 -4.43 13.30
N TYR A 54 2.56 -4.83 12.09
CA TYR A 54 3.83 -4.43 11.51
C TYR A 54 3.64 -3.84 10.12
N LEU A 55 4.61 -3.02 9.71
CA LEU A 55 4.76 -2.59 8.33
C LEU A 55 6.03 -3.24 7.78
N ALA A 56 5.87 -4.04 6.74
CA ALA A 56 6.98 -4.58 5.97
C ALA A 56 7.13 -3.78 4.68
N ASP A 57 8.37 -3.57 4.23
CA ASP A 57 8.62 -2.82 3.00
C ASP A 57 9.84 -3.34 2.25
N ASN A 58 9.88 -3.06 0.95
CA ASN A 58 11.01 -3.37 0.06
C ASN A 58 11.68 -2.09 -0.48
N GLY A 59 11.55 -0.98 0.25
CA GLY A 59 12.06 0.33 -0.15
C GLY A 59 11.11 1.14 -1.03
N ILE A 60 10.03 0.56 -1.57
CA ILE A 60 9.09 1.30 -2.41
C ILE A 60 7.61 0.94 -2.16
N HIS A 61 7.34 -0.32 -1.86
CA HIS A 61 6.03 -0.82 -1.44
C HIS A 61 6.03 -1.14 0.06
N ALA A 62 4.87 -1.01 0.71
CA ALA A 62 4.67 -1.41 2.09
C ALA A 62 3.43 -2.29 2.26
N ASP A 63 3.61 -3.40 2.98
CA ASP A 63 2.54 -4.29 3.43
C ASP A 63 2.23 -4.08 4.91
N LEU A 64 0.94 -4.22 5.23
CA LEU A 64 0.45 -4.24 6.60
C LEU A 64 0.37 -5.69 7.09
N VAL A 65 1.22 -6.05 8.04
CA VAL A 65 1.27 -7.40 8.62
C VAL A 65 0.46 -7.43 9.92
N MET A 66 -0.53 -8.31 9.97
CA MET A 66 -1.46 -8.47 11.08
C MET A 66 -1.40 -9.91 11.60
N PRO A 67 -1.62 -10.14 12.92
CA PRO A 67 -1.80 -11.49 13.42
C PRO A 67 -3.02 -12.13 12.77
N VAL A 68 -2.94 -13.42 12.45
CA VAL A 68 -4.04 -14.18 11.84
C VAL A 68 -5.27 -14.16 12.75
N GLU A 69 -5.05 -14.32 14.05
CA GLU A 69 -6.09 -14.24 15.06
C GLU A 69 -5.66 -13.29 16.19
N ALA A 70 -6.48 -12.29 16.49
CA ALA A 70 -6.31 -11.42 17.65
C ALA A 70 -7.61 -10.67 17.97
N GLN A 71 -7.79 -10.29 19.24
CA GLN A 71 -8.93 -9.47 19.70
C GLN A 71 -10.32 -10.04 19.35
N GLY A 72 -10.42 -11.38 19.22
CA GLY A 72 -11.64 -12.10 18.85
C GLY A 72 -11.95 -12.08 17.35
N LEU A 73 -11.00 -11.67 16.50
CA LEU A 73 -11.12 -11.62 15.05
C LEU A 73 -10.12 -12.59 14.42
N ASP A 74 -10.55 -13.26 13.35
CA ASP A 74 -9.83 -14.38 12.73
C ASP A 74 -9.86 -14.24 11.20
N TRP A 75 -8.70 -13.98 10.61
CA TRP A 75 -8.53 -13.87 9.15
C TRP A 75 -8.70 -15.19 8.42
N SER A 76 -8.43 -16.33 9.06
CA SER A 76 -8.52 -17.65 8.42
C SER A 76 -9.95 -18.04 8.00
N ARG A 77 -10.96 -17.41 8.62
CA ARG A 77 -12.36 -17.54 8.23
C ARG A 77 -12.71 -16.76 6.97
N LEU A 78 -11.95 -15.70 6.67
CA LEU A 78 -12.17 -14.84 5.52
C LEU A 78 -11.25 -15.23 4.34
N LEU A 79 -10.06 -15.73 4.65
CA LEU A 79 -9.00 -16.09 3.72
C LEU A 79 -8.65 -17.57 3.93
N PRO A 80 -9.47 -18.50 3.43
CA PRO A 80 -9.25 -19.91 3.68
C PRO A 80 -7.90 -20.35 3.09
N LYS A 81 -7.17 -21.22 3.79
CA LYS A 81 -5.84 -21.70 3.34
C LYS A 81 -5.88 -22.39 1.96
N SER A 82 -7.04 -22.87 1.52
CA SER A 82 -7.27 -23.42 0.17
C SER A 82 -7.09 -22.41 -0.96
N ASP A 83 -7.12 -21.10 -0.67
CA ASP A 83 -6.88 -20.04 -1.64
C ASP A 83 -5.39 -19.87 -1.99
N PHE A 84 -4.52 -20.52 -1.23
CA PHE A 84 -3.07 -20.41 -1.30
C PHE A 84 -2.50 -21.77 -1.73
N ALA A 85 -1.45 -21.77 -2.55
CA ALA A 85 -0.92 -23.01 -3.12
C ALA A 85 -0.31 -23.94 -2.06
N ALA A 86 0.49 -23.40 -1.15
CA ALA A 86 1.08 -24.12 -0.02
C ALA A 86 1.45 -23.13 1.11
N PRO A 87 0.46 -22.57 1.84
CA PRO A 87 0.74 -21.69 2.96
C PRO A 87 1.32 -22.49 4.14
N ASP A 88 2.24 -21.88 4.89
CA ASP A 88 2.80 -22.52 6.08
C ASP A 88 1.67 -22.86 7.08
N PRO A 89 1.55 -24.14 7.51
CA PRO A 89 0.55 -24.54 8.50
C PRO A 89 0.65 -23.76 9.81
N THR A 90 1.86 -23.33 10.17
CA THR A 90 2.20 -22.59 11.38
C THR A 90 2.12 -21.07 11.22
N ALA A 91 1.71 -20.56 10.04
CA ALA A 91 1.55 -19.13 9.79
C ALA A 91 0.67 -18.46 10.84
N ARG A 92 1.25 -17.53 11.61
CA ARG A 92 0.54 -16.76 12.66
C ARG A 92 0.26 -15.32 12.24
N TRP A 93 0.73 -14.93 11.06
CA TRP A 93 0.61 -13.58 10.52
C TRP A 93 0.09 -13.63 9.09
N VAL A 94 -0.57 -12.56 8.69
CA VAL A 94 -0.98 -12.30 7.32
C VAL A 94 -0.55 -10.89 6.92
N ALA A 95 0.16 -10.78 5.81
CA ALA A 95 0.56 -9.53 5.22
C ALA A 95 -0.47 -9.09 4.18
N PHE A 96 -0.80 -7.80 4.17
CA PHE A 96 -1.76 -7.21 3.26
C PHE A 96 -1.15 -6.05 2.48
N GLY A 97 -1.23 -6.18 1.16
CA GLY A 97 -0.94 -5.13 0.20
C GLY A 97 -2.15 -4.82 -0.66
N ALA A 98 -2.19 -3.64 -1.27
CA ALA A 98 -3.18 -3.37 -2.30
C ALA A 98 -2.69 -2.32 -3.28
N GLY A 99 -3.04 -2.50 -4.55
CA GLY A 99 -2.72 -1.53 -5.58
C GLY A 99 -3.34 -1.89 -6.91
N GLU A 100 -2.84 -1.24 -7.96
CA GLU A 100 -3.38 -1.40 -9.30
C GLU A 100 -3.11 -2.82 -9.82
N GLN A 101 -4.14 -3.44 -10.39
CA GLN A 101 -4.14 -4.85 -10.79
C GLN A 101 -2.99 -5.19 -11.75
N HIS A 102 -2.75 -4.38 -12.78
CA HIS A 102 -1.67 -4.66 -13.72
C HIS A 102 -0.29 -4.48 -13.10
N VAL A 103 -0.11 -3.46 -12.26
CA VAL A 103 1.14 -3.27 -11.52
C VAL A 103 1.39 -4.46 -10.58
N TYR A 104 0.42 -4.84 -9.75
CA TYR A 104 0.61 -5.93 -8.80
C TYR A 104 0.79 -7.28 -9.51
N LEU A 105 -0.05 -7.62 -10.48
CA LEU A 105 0.04 -8.97 -11.07
C LEU A 105 1.24 -9.14 -12.02
N ASN A 106 1.78 -8.06 -12.60
CA ASN A 106 2.83 -8.14 -13.62
C ASN A 106 4.14 -7.48 -13.22
N THR A 107 4.25 -6.89 -12.02
CA THR A 107 5.48 -6.25 -11.55
C THR A 107 5.88 -6.73 -10.15
N PRO A 108 6.28 -8.02 -9.99
CA PRO A 108 6.79 -8.53 -8.72
C PRO A 108 8.06 -7.81 -8.26
N THR A 109 8.93 -7.41 -9.20
CA THR A 109 10.18 -6.70 -8.92
C THR A 109 10.29 -5.37 -9.67
N TRP A 110 11.22 -4.52 -9.23
CA TRP A 110 11.56 -3.25 -9.88
C TRP A 110 11.95 -3.38 -11.36
N TRP A 111 12.42 -4.56 -11.76
CA TRP A 111 12.88 -4.84 -13.11
C TRP A 111 11.74 -5.19 -14.07
N ASP A 112 10.55 -5.49 -13.54
CA ASP A 112 9.38 -5.90 -14.32
C ASP A 112 8.49 -4.70 -14.71
N ILE A 113 8.97 -3.48 -14.47
CA ILE A 113 8.24 -2.25 -14.82
C ILE A 113 8.22 -2.08 -16.34
N THR A 114 7.02 -2.12 -16.91
CA THR A 114 6.76 -1.85 -18.33
C THR A 114 6.08 -0.48 -18.51
N PRO A 115 6.17 0.14 -19.72
CA PRO A 115 5.44 1.38 -20.02
C PRO A 115 3.93 1.27 -19.73
N ARG A 116 3.34 0.09 -19.93
CA ARG A 116 1.93 -0.20 -19.62
C ARG A 116 1.65 -0.16 -18.12
N THR A 117 2.53 -0.72 -17.29
CA THR A 117 2.38 -0.69 -15.82
C THR A 117 2.57 0.72 -15.27
N ILE A 118 3.51 1.50 -15.82
CA ILE A 118 3.66 2.93 -15.49
C ILE A 118 2.39 3.70 -15.86
N TRP A 119 1.87 3.50 -17.08
CA TRP A 119 0.64 4.15 -17.51
C TRP A 119 -0.56 3.79 -16.63
N SER A 120 -0.66 2.52 -16.23
CA SER A 120 -1.73 2.03 -15.33
C SER A 120 -1.59 2.62 -13.92
N ALA A 121 -0.36 2.73 -13.40
CA ALA A 121 -0.09 3.41 -12.14
C ALA A 121 -0.49 4.89 -12.19
N LEU A 122 -0.24 5.58 -13.32
CA LEU A 122 -0.57 7.00 -13.49
C LEU A 122 -2.07 7.24 -13.68
N THR A 123 -2.69 6.55 -14.64
CA THR A 123 -4.10 6.75 -15.01
C THR A 123 -5.10 6.06 -14.09
N GLY A 124 -4.65 5.02 -13.40
CA GLY A 124 -5.44 4.25 -12.45
C GLY A 124 -6.28 3.15 -13.09
N GLY A 125 -6.61 2.14 -12.29
CA GLY A 125 -7.20 0.90 -12.76
C GLY A 125 -8.01 0.19 -11.68
N LYS A 126 -8.32 -1.08 -11.95
CA LYS A 126 -8.90 -1.98 -10.95
C LYS A 126 -7.88 -2.15 -9.82
N GLN A 127 -8.37 -2.18 -8.59
CA GLN A 127 -7.52 -2.45 -7.44
C GLN A 127 -7.61 -3.92 -7.06
N VAL A 128 -6.50 -4.50 -6.62
CA VAL A 128 -6.43 -5.83 -6.01
C VAL A 128 -5.95 -5.73 -4.58
N VAL A 129 -6.36 -6.69 -3.75
CA VAL A 129 -5.75 -6.94 -2.44
C VAL A 129 -4.86 -8.16 -2.59
N HIS A 130 -3.61 -8.01 -2.19
CA HIS A 130 -2.65 -9.09 -2.02
C HIS A 130 -2.68 -9.52 -0.56
N ALA A 131 -2.79 -10.81 -0.31
CA ALA A 131 -2.68 -11.38 1.03
C ALA A 131 -1.63 -12.49 1.02
N GLU A 132 -0.78 -12.53 2.03
CA GLU A 132 0.26 -13.54 2.17
C GLU A 132 0.32 -14.05 3.62
N TYR A 133 0.25 -15.37 3.80
CA TYR A 133 0.44 -16.00 5.10
C TYR A 133 1.93 -16.12 5.42
N VAL A 134 2.35 -15.55 6.56
CA VAL A 134 3.76 -15.57 6.97
C VAL A 134 3.94 -16.15 8.38
N PRO A 135 4.98 -16.98 8.62
CA PRO A 135 5.23 -17.59 9.93
C PRO A 135 5.64 -16.58 10.98
N SER A 136 6.35 -15.52 10.57
CA SER A 136 6.81 -14.46 11.46
C SER A 136 6.89 -13.11 10.76
N PRO A 137 6.76 -11.98 11.47
CA PRO A 137 6.94 -10.64 10.93
C PRO A 137 8.43 -10.24 10.87
N ALA A 138 9.35 -11.20 10.75
CA ALA A 138 10.79 -10.95 10.86
C ALA A 138 11.35 -10.01 9.78
N TYR A 139 10.70 -9.96 8.62
CA TYR A 139 11.05 -9.06 7.51
C TYR A 139 10.41 -7.68 7.64
N ALA A 140 9.61 -7.44 8.68
CA ALA A 140 8.96 -6.16 8.87
C ALA A 140 9.90 -5.09 9.42
N SER A 141 9.78 -3.87 8.91
CA SER A 141 10.69 -2.77 9.24
C SER A 141 10.16 -1.86 10.35
N ARG A 142 8.83 -1.84 10.57
CA ARG A 142 8.17 -1.06 11.64
C ARG A 142 7.20 -1.90 12.44
N GLU A 143 7.08 -1.59 13.73
CA GLU A 143 6.05 -2.13 14.64
C GLU A 143 5.14 -0.99 15.11
N ILE A 144 3.85 -1.28 15.21
CA ILE A 144 2.83 -0.41 15.80
C ILE A 144 2.01 -1.23 16.79
N ARG A 145 1.92 -0.78 18.03
CA ARG A 145 0.99 -1.37 19.01
C ARG A 145 -0.35 -0.67 18.95
N LEU A 146 -1.41 -1.47 18.96
CA LEU A 146 -2.78 -1.00 18.87
C LEU A 146 -3.55 -1.36 20.12
N ARG A 147 -4.38 -0.43 20.59
CA ARG A 147 -5.44 -0.72 21.56
C ARG A 147 -6.45 -1.69 20.92
N PRO A 148 -7.19 -2.49 21.71
CA PRO A 148 -8.16 -3.45 21.18
C PRO A 148 -9.14 -2.84 20.16
N GLU A 149 -9.70 -1.67 20.45
CA GLU A 149 -10.62 -0.95 19.57
C GLU A 149 -9.96 -0.42 18.29
N GLU A 150 -8.69 -0.03 18.34
CA GLU A 150 -7.91 0.38 17.18
C GLU A 150 -7.64 -0.81 16.26
N TYR A 151 -7.28 -1.96 16.84
CA TYR A 151 -7.10 -3.19 16.08
C TYR A 151 -8.40 -3.63 15.39
N ARG A 152 -9.54 -3.61 16.09
CA ARG A 152 -10.84 -3.97 15.50
C ARG A 152 -11.22 -3.04 14.34
N ARG A 153 -10.98 -1.72 14.49
CA ARG A 153 -11.19 -0.76 13.40
C ARG A 153 -10.22 -1.00 12.23
N LEU A 154 -8.97 -1.33 12.51
CA LEU A 154 -7.99 -1.68 11.47
C LEU A 154 -8.42 -2.92 10.68
N TRP A 155 -8.80 -3.99 11.39
CA TRP A 155 -9.29 -5.23 10.80
C TRP A 155 -10.51 -4.96 9.92
N ALA A 156 -11.49 -4.18 10.41
CA ALA A 156 -12.66 -3.79 9.64
C ALA A 156 -12.29 -2.97 8.39
N ALA A 157 -11.32 -2.05 8.49
CA ALA A 157 -10.86 -1.22 7.38
C ALA A 157 -10.10 -2.02 6.30
N VAL A 158 -9.36 -3.07 6.70
CA VAL A 158 -8.72 -4.00 5.77
C VAL A 158 -9.78 -4.88 5.11
N ARG A 159 -10.69 -5.48 5.89
CA ARG A 159 -11.80 -6.30 5.39
C ARG A 159 -12.69 -5.54 4.39
N ALA A 160 -12.99 -4.29 4.68
CA ALA A 160 -13.79 -3.44 3.78
C ALA A 160 -13.08 -3.14 2.45
N GLY A 161 -11.78 -3.46 2.32
CA GLY A 161 -11.03 -3.35 1.08
C GLY A 161 -11.29 -4.49 0.10
N PHE A 162 -11.88 -5.60 0.52
CA PHE A 162 -12.19 -6.73 -0.35
C PHE A 162 -13.54 -6.56 -1.05
N GLU A 163 -13.62 -6.96 -2.31
CA GLU A 163 -14.89 -7.18 -2.98
C GLU A 163 -15.43 -8.55 -2.56
N LEU A 164 -16.52 -8.55 -1.79
CA LEU A 164 -17.16 -9.78 -1.30
C LEU A 164 -18.21 -10.28 -2.30
N ASP A 165 -18.43 -11.59 -2.34
CA ASP A 165 -19.54 -12.20 -3.06
C ASP A 165 -20.85 -12.14 -2.25
N THR A 166 -21.90 -12.78 -2.78
CA THR A 166 -23.23 -12.84 -2.15
C THR A 166 -23.25 -13.61 -0.82
N HIS A 167 -22.22 -14.40 -0.53
CA HIS A 167 -22.06 -15.16 0.71
C HIS A 167 -21.11 -14.46 1.70
N GLY A 168 -20.60 -13.27 1.35
CA GLY A 168 -19.67 -12.51 2.18
C GLY A 168 -18.22 -12.99 2.10
N VAL A 169 -17.88 -13.80 1.10
CA VAL A 169 -16.53 -14.34 0.89
C VAL A 169 -15.74 -13.44 -0.09
N PRO A 170 -14.46 -13.12 0.15
CA PRO A 170 -13.65 -12.37 -0.79
C PRO A 170 -13.55 -13.06 -2.15
N ARG A 171 -13.72 -12.29 -3.22
CA ARG A 171 -13.58 -12.80 -4.60
C ARG A 171 -12.10 -12.95 -4.97
N ARG A 172 -11.57 -14.16 -4.79
CA ARG A 172 -10.22 -14.54 -5.25
C ARG A 172 -10.06 -14.33 -6.76
N ILE A 173 -8.87 -13.93 -7.17
CA ILE A 173 -8.43 -13.87 -8.55
C ILE A 173 -7.58 -15.10 -8.81
N ASP A 174 -7.92 -15.86 -9.84
CA ASP A 174 -7.13 -16.99 -10.28
C ASP A 174 -5.80 -16.50 -10.86
N HIS A 175 -4.77 -16.50 -10.02
CA HIS A 175 -3.41 -16.06 -10.32
C HIS A 175 -2.45 -16.88 -9.46
N PRO A 176 -1.28 -17.28 -9.98
CA PRO A 176 -0.31 -18.12 -9.25
C PRO A 176 0.36 -17.47 -8.03
N GLY A 177 0.02 -16.23 -7.66
CA GLY A 177 0.73 -15.49 -6.62
C GLY A 177 2.14 -15.06 -7.04
N TYR A 178 2.89 -14.48 -6.10
CA TYR A 178 4.35 -14.32 -6.17
C TYR A 178 5.08 -15.55 -5.63
N GLY A 179 4.41 -16.35 -4.81
CA GLY A 179 4.95 -17.53 -4.16
C GLY A 179 3.84 -18.49 -3.70
N PRO A 180 4.19 -19.52 -2.93
CA PRO A 180 3.23 -20.54 -2.53
C PRO A 180 2.25 -20.08 -1.44
N ALA A 181 2.61 -19.03 -0.68
CA ALA A 181 1.88 -18.61 0.51
C ALA A 181 1.03 -17.35 0.31
N ASP A 182 0.90 -16.86 -0.94
CA ASP A 182 0.12 -15.67 -1.25
C ASP A 182 -1.03 -15.91 -2.24
N ALA A 183 -1.98 -14.98 -2.21
CA ALA A 183 -3.15 -14.98 -3.07
C ALA A 183 -3.60 -13.55 -3.38
N PHE A 184 -4.28 -13.39 -4.52
CA PHE A 184 -4.86 -12.14 -4.95
C PHE A 184 -6.38 -12.17 -4.87
N TYR A 185 -6.96 -11.05 -4.45
CA TYR A 185 -8.40 -10.86 -4.35
C TYR A 185 -8.80 -9.56 -5.04
N ARG A 186 -10.03 -9.51 -5.54
CA ARG A 186 -10.63 -8.26 -6.02
C ARG A 186 -10.79 -7.29 -4.87
N ALA A 187 -10.39 -6.04 -5.08
CA ALA A 187 -10.57 -4.99 -4.10
C ALA A 187 -11.76 -4.11 -4.44
N SER A 188 -12.44 -3.61 -3.41
CA SER A 188 -13.40 -2.52 -3.57
C SER A 188 -12.67 -1.23 -3.96
N GLY A 189 -13.10 -0.58 -5.03
CA GLY A 189 -12.58 0.73 -5.45
C GLY A 189 -11.59 0.67 -6.62
N ARG A 190 -10.75 1.69 -6.73
CA ARG A 190 -9.81 1.90 -7.84
C ARG A 190 -8.48 2.40 -7.33
N ALA A 191 -7.40 1.90 -7.91
CA ALA A 191 -6.04 2.39 -7.68
C ALA A 191 -5.72 3.52 -8.67
N SER A 192 -4.78 4.40 -8.32
CA SER A 192 -4.25 5.46 -9.18
C SER A 192 -2.96 6.01 -8.57
N MET A 193 -2.32 6.99 -9.23
CA MET A 193 -1.15 7.66 -8.66
C MET A 193 -1.43 8.35 -7.32
N PHE A 194 -2.68 8.73 -7.05
CA PHE A 194 -3.09 9.29 -5.76
C PHE A 194 -3.51 8.22 -4.74
N LYS A 195 -3.78 7.00 -5.20
CA LYS A 195 -4.21 5.84 -4.41
C LYS A 195 -3.20 4.70 -4.63
N THR A 196 -2.00 4.91 -4.11
CA THR A 196 -0.90 3.94 -4.10
C THR A 196 -1.05 2.96 -2.94
N CYS A 197 -0.26 1.89 -2.94
CA CYS A 197 -0.15 0.93 -1.83
C CYS A 197 0.20 1.60 -0.50
N ASN A 198 1.18 2.51 -0.49
CA ASN A 198 1.57 3.26 0.70
C ASN A 198 0.40 4.11 1.25
N SER A 199 -0.33 4.79 0.35
CA SER A 199 -1.51 5.56 0.72
C SER A 199 -2.69 4.67 1.16
N TRP A 200 -2.77 3.44 0.64
CA TRP A 200 -3.76 2.45 1.04
C TRP A 200 -3.54 2.02 2.49
N VAL A 201 -2.30 1.69 2.85
CA VAL A 201 -1.93 1.36 4.24
C VAL A 201 -2.21 2.57 5.15
N ALA A 202 -1.81 3.77 4.73
CA ALA A 202 -2.07 4.99 5.47
C ALA A 202 -3.57 5.21 5.73
N ALA A 203 -4.42 4.97 4.73
CA ALA A 203 -5.86 5.10 4.87
C ALA A 203 -6.45 4.10 5.89
N ARG A 204 -5.93 2.87 5.96
CA ARG A 204 -6.37 1.85 6.92
C ARG A 204 -5.96 2.21 8.34
N LEU A 205 -4.71 2.63 8.54
CA LEU A 205 -4.24 3.14 9.82
C LEU A 205 -5.02 4.39 10.26
N ARG A 206 -5.36 5.28 9.32
CA ARG A 206 -6.21 6.45 9.59
C ARG A 206 -7.60 6.03 10.09
N LEU A 207 -8.25 5.07 9.43
CA LEU A 207 -9.54 4.53 9.85
C LEU A 207 -9.46 3.79 11.19
N ALA A 208 -8.31 3.17 11.49
CA ALA A 208 -8.04 2.58 12.80
C ALA A 208 -7.94 3.63 13.93
N GLY A 209 -7.80 4.91 13.60
CA GLY A 209 -7.56 5.99 14.57
C GLY A 209 -6.08 6.20 14.90
N VAL A 210 -5.17 5.53 14.20
CA VAL A 210 -3.73 5.63 14.41
C VAL A 210 -3.21 6.93 13.81
N LYS A 211 -2.24 7.57 14.48
CA LYS A 211 -1.54 8.73 13.92
C LYS A 211 -0.77 8.32 12.69
N VAL A 212 -1.06 8.95 11.56
CA VAL A 212 -0.47 8.61 10.25
C VAL A 212 -0.37 9.85 9.39
N SER A 213 0.51 9.80 8.39
CA SER A 213 0.63 10.83 7.37
C SER A 213 -0.67 10.95 6.56
N ALA A 214 -1.08 12.19 6.25
CA ALA A 214 -2.33 12.47 5.54
C ALA A 214 -2.38 11.86 4.14
N TRP A 215 -1.26 11.93 3.42
CA TRP A 215 -1.12 11.34 2.09
C TRP A 215 0.36 11.01 1.80
N PRO A 216 0.81 9.77 2.10
CA PRO A 216 2.15 9.31 1.79
C PRO A 216 2.14 8.39 0.54
N PRO A 217 2.30 8.92 -0.69
CA PRO A 217 2.34 8.07 -1.87
C PRO A 217 3.63 7.21 -1.93
N PHE A 218 4.71 7.64 -1.25
CA PHE A 218 6.00 6.95 -1.14
C PHE A 218 6.20 6.36 0.26
N VAL A 219 6.90 5.23 0.32
CA VAL A 219 7.05 4.44 1.56
C VAL A 219 7.72 5.20 2.69
N ASN A 220 8.75 6.01 2.41
CA ASN A 220 9.44 6.78 3.45
C ASN A 220 8.49 7.78 4.14
N GLY A 221 7.54 8.35 3.39
CA GLY A 221 6.51 9.24 3.92
C GLY A 221 5.50 8.55 4.84
N LEU A 222 5.33 7.23 4.69
CA LEU A 222 4.50 6.38 5.55
C LEU A 222 5.25 5.94 6.80
N LEU A 223 6.48 5.42 6.65
CA LEU A 223 7.16 4.66 7.71
C LEU A 223 7.87 5.50 8.78
N TRP A 224 8.25 6.74 8.47
CA TRP A 224 9.17 7.53 9.30
C TRP A 224 8.68 7.80 10.73
N ARG A 225 7.37 7.69 10.98
CA ARG A 225 6.74 7.97 12.27
C ARG A 225 6.77 6.79 13.23
N TYR A 226 6.95 5.58 12.72
CA TYR A 226 6.75 4.36 13.50
C TYR A 226 8.08 3.82 14.03
N ARG A 227 8.01 3.07 15.12
CA ARG A 227 9.18 2.47 15.75
C ARG A 227 9.80 1.44 14.81
N ARG A 228 11.12 1.50 14.61
CA ARG A 228 11.84 0.44 13.90
C ARG A 228 11.81 -0.85 14.72
N VAL A 229 11.56 -1.97 14.05
CA VAL A 229 11.78 -3.28 14.66
C VAL A 229 13.29 -3.40 14.92
N LYS A 230 13.69 -3.71 16.16
CA LYS A 230 15.10 -4.01 16.44
C LYS A 230 15.44 -5.29 15.68
N ALA A 231 16.52 -5.27 14.89
CA ALA A 231 17.07 -6.50 14.35
C ALA A 231 17.25 -7.47 15.52
N ARG A 232 16.57 -8.61 15.48
CA ARG A 232 16.84 -9.67 16.44
C ARG A 232 18.21 -10.19 16.05
N SER A 233 19.24 -9.75 16.77
CA SER A 233 20.53 -10.43 16.79
C SER A 233 20.24 -11.86 17.22
N GLY A 234 20.29 -12.78 16.25
CA GLY A 234 20.36 -14.22 16.49
C GLY A 234 21.65 -14.58 17.20
#